data_AF-A0A256FR51-F1
#
_entry.id   AF-A0A256FR51-F1
#
_cell.length_a   1.000
_cell.length_b   1.000
_cell.length_c   1.000
_cell.angle_alpha   90.00
_cell.angle_beta   90.00
_cell.angle_gamma   90.00
#
_symmetry.space_group_name_H-M   'P 1'
#
loop_
_entity.id
_entity.type
_entity.pdbx_description
1 polymer ?
#
loop_
_entity_poly.entity_id
_entity_poly.type
_entity_poly.pdbx_seq_one_letter_code
_entity_poly.pdbx_strand_id
1 'polypeptide(L)'
;MADNSEEFAVPLFNEASRIYAPDEIDFMRNCVALASLKLSGPQLDEAVLAEQVLRLYESGLRDSSVVCDLAIRLISPAQQSQDVFAANGNAAQEPDMLPE
;
A
#
# COMPACT_ATOMS: atom_id res chain seq x y z
N MET A 1 32.00 -35.65 -7.10
CA MET A 1 31.51 -34.95 -5.90
C MET A 1 31.02 -33.59 -6.33
N ALA A 2 29.70 -33.40 -6.41
CA ALA A 2 29.12 -32.08 -6.67
C ALA A 2 29.10 -31.33 -5.34
N ASP A 3 29.98 -30.35 -5.20
CA ASP A 3 29.90 -29.36 -4.13
C ASP A 3 28.89 -28.31 -4.56
N ASN A 4 27.61 -28.58 -4.28
CA ASN A 4 26.53 -27.61 -4.40
C ASN A 4 26.58 -26.72 -3.15
N SER A 5 27.61 -25.88 -3.08
CA SER A 5 27.60 -24.72 -2.19
C SER A 5 26.65 -23.71 -2.80
N GLU A 6 25.34 -23.96 -2.60
CA GLU A 6 24.30 -22.98 -2.79
C GLU A 6 24.53 -21.92 -1.71
N GLU A 7 25.46 -21.01 -2.01
CA GLU A 7 25.65 -19.75 -1.32
C GLU A 7 24.32 -19.03 -1.40
N PHE A 8 23.47 -19.27 -0.40
CA PHE A 8 22.33 -18.42 -0.11
C PHE A 8 22.93 -17.03 0.11
N ALA A 9 22.98 -16.24 -0.96
CA ALA A 9 23.26 -14.82 -0.94
C ALA A 9 22.13 -14.17 -0.15
N VAL A 10 22.18 -14.31 1.17
CA VAL A 10 21.43 -13.45 2.07
C VAL A 10 21.95 -12.06 1.79
N PRO A 11 21.12 -11.14 1.25
CA PRO A 11 21.59 -9.80 1.02
C PRO A 11 22.07 -9.27 2.37
N LEU A 12 23.32 -8.77 2.40
CA LEU A 12 23.98 -8.27 3.61
C LEU A 12 23.15 -7.17 4.31
N PHE A 13 22.22 -6.58 3.58
CA PHE A 13 21.26 -5.59 4.02
C PHE A 13 19.85 -6.08 3.71
N ASN A 14 19.05 -6.33 4.75
CA ASN A 14 17.61 -6.55 4.62
C ASN A 14 16.94 -5.25 4.14
N GLU A 15 15.77 -5.30 3.49
CA GLU A 15 15.02 -4.09 3.07
C GLU A 15 14.75 -3.14 4.26
N ALA A 16 14.57 -3.70 5.46
CA ALA A 16 14.43 -2.92 6.70
C ALA A 16 15.69 -2.14 7.12
N SER A 17 16.87 -2.45 6.54
CA SER A 17 18.14 -1.75 6.77
C SER A 17 18.41 -0.67 5.72
N ARG A 18 17.42 -0.30 4.90
CA ARG A 18 17.57 0.77 3.91
C ARG A 18 17.94 2.08 4.59
N ILE A 19 19.05 2.66 4.17
CA ILE A 19 19.53 3.97 4.63
C ILE A 19 19.08 5.01 3.60
N TYR A 20 18.24 5.93 4.05
CA TYR A 20 17.76 7.05 3.23
C TYR A 20 18.74 8.22 3.31
N ALA A 21 19.00 8.85 2.18
CA ALA A 21 19.70 10.13 2.11
C ALA A 21 18.84 11.25 2.75
N PRO A 22 19.47 12.33 3.24
CA PRO A 22 18.74 13.41 3.91
C PRO A 22 17.68 14.07 3.02
N ASP A 23 17.93 14.15 1.71
CA ASP A 23 16.98 14.69 0.72
C ASP A 23 15.71 13.82 0.62
N GLU A 24 15.87 12.49 0.66
CA GLU A 24 14.76 11.54 0.64
C GLU A 24 13.91 11.66 1.91
N ILE A 25 14.56 11.83 3.06
CA ILE A 25 13.87 12.08 4.34
C ILE A 25 13.11 13.40 4.30
N ASP A 26 13.71 14.47 3.79
CA ASP A 26 13.05 15.78 3.69
C ASP A 26 11.81 15.71 2.79
N PHE A 27 11.95 15.06 1.63
CA PHE A 27 10.83 14.80 0.72
C PHE A 27 9.68 14.05 1.40
N MET A 28 9.97 12.94 2.08
CA MET A 28 8.95 12.14 2.77
C MET A 28 8.28 12.92 3.89
N ARG A 29 9.05 13.69 4.68
CA ARG A 29 8.50 14.55 5.74
C ARG A 29 7.60 15.66 5.18
N ASN A 30 7.99 16.27 4.06
CA ASN A 30 7.17 17.25 3.36
C ASN A 30 5.85 16.63 2.87
N CYS A 31 5.88 15.42 2.30
CA CYS A 31 4.67 14.71 1.88
C CYS A 31 3.71 14.45 3.04
N VAL A 32 4.23 13.96 4.18
CA VAL A 32 3.43 13.74 5.39
C VAL A 32 2.82 15.05 5.90
N ALA A 33 3.61 16.12 6.01
CA ALA A 33 3.11 17.42 6.47
C ALA A 33 1.98 17.97 5.58
N LEU A 34 2.14 17.88 4.25
CA LEU A 34 1.11 18.29 3.29
C LEU A 34 -0.15 17.45 3.40
N ALA A 35 0.00 16.14 3.59
CA ALA A 35 -1.13 15.21 3.72
C ALA A 35 -1.89 15.44 5.03
N SER A 36 -1.18 15.60 6.14
CA SER A 36 -1.76 15.94 7.45
C SER A 36 -2.54 17.25 7.40
N LEU A 37 -1.99 18.27 6.74
CA LEU A 37 -2.69 19.55 6.57
C LEU A 37 -4.01 19.39 5.80
N LYS A 38 -4.01 18.61 4.72
CA LYS A 38 -5.22 18.37 3.91
C LYS A 38 -6.27 17.52 4.60
N LEU A 39 -5.85 16.59 5.46
CA LEU A 39 -6.74 15.62 6.08
C LEU A 39 -7.40 16.13 7.36
N SER A 40 -6.80 17.13 8.06
CA SER A 40 -7.36 17.95 9.16
C SER A 40 -8.55 17.34 9.93
N GLY A 41 -8.39 16.10 10.38
CA GLY A 41 -9.46 15.26 10.93
C GLY A 41 -9.01 14.61 12.23
N PRO A 42 -9.92 14.40 13.20
CA PRO A 42 -9.59 14.00 14.56
C PRO A 42 -9.10 12.54 14.70
N GLN A 43 -9.08 11.75 13.63
CA GLN A 43 -8.69 10.33 13.63
C GLN A 43 -7.47 10.03 12.74
N LEU A 44 -6.69 11.05 12.38
CA LEU A 44 -5.49 10.81 11.57
C LEU A 44 -4.41 10.17 12.43
N ASP A 45 -4.13 8.89 12.17
CA ASP A 45 -2.94 8.24 12.70
C ASP A 45 -1.73 8.63 11.84
N GLU A 46 -0.87 9.50 12.39
CA GLU A 46 0.31 10.00 11.69
C GLU A 46 1.30 8.88 11.34
N ALA A 47 1.33 7.79 12.11
CA ALA A 47 2.21 6.65 11.83
C ALA A 47 1.71 5.85 10.63
N VAL A 48 0.40 5.62 10.52
CA VAL A 48 -0.22 5.01 9.33
C VAL A 48 0.03 5.90 8.10
N LEU A 49 -0.10 7.22 8.23
CA LEU A 49 0.20 8.14 7.14
C LEU A 49 1.65 8.06 6.69
N ALA A 50 2.60 8.09 7.62
CA ALA A 50 4.02 7.97 7.32
C ALA A 50 4.35 6.62 6.65
N GLU A 51 3.71 5.52 7.07
CA GLU A 51 3.86 4.22 6.43
C GLU A 51 3.39 4.23 4.98
N GLN A 52 2.23 4.81 4.69
CA GLN A 52 1.73 4.90 3.31
C GLN A 52 2.63 5.75 2.44
N VAL A 53 3.10 6.90 2.94
CA VAL A 53 4.06 7.76 2.23
C VAL A 53 5.36 7.01 1.94
N LEU A 54 5.87 6.23 2.90
CA LEU A 54 7.07 5.42 2.72
C LEU A 54 6.87 4.38 1.62
N ARG A 55 5.79 3.59 1.65
CA ARG A 55 5.50 2.58 0.61
C ARG A 55 5.38 3.18 -0.79
N LEU A 56 4.76 4.37 -0.89
CA LEU A 56 4.64 5.09 -2.16
C LEU A 56 5.99 5.58 -2.68
N TYR A 57 6.83 6.08 -1.78
CA TYR A 57 8.19 6.47 -2.10
C TYR A 57 9.03 5.28 -2.59
N GLU A 58 8.94 4.14 -1.91
CA GLU A 58 9.63 2.91 -2.28
C GLU A 58 9.14 2.33 -3.62
N SER A 59 7.88 2.57 -3.98
CA SER A 59 7.31 2.24 -5.29
C SER A 59 7.88 3.11 -6.43
N GLY A 60 8.71 4.11 -6.11
CA GLY A 60 9.38 4.98 -7.08
C GLY A 60 8.66 6.29 -7.35
N LEU A 61 7.61 6.65 -6.59
CA LEU A 61 6.96 7.95 -6.76
C LEU A 61 7.86 9.06 -6.21
N ARG A 62 8.13 10.06 -7.05
CA ARG A 62 8.99 11.22 -6.73
C ARG A 62 8.26 12.56 -6.74
N ASP A 63 6.95 12.55 -7.01
CA ASP A 63 6.13 13.77 -6.99
C ASP A 63 5.39 13.89 -5.65
N SER A 64 5.69 14.95 -4.90
CA SER A 64 5.14 15.15 -3.55
C SER A 64 3.63 15.37 -3.56
N SER A 65 3.09 15.96 -4.63
CA SER A 65 1.66 16.23 -4.74
C SER A 65 0.88 14.95 -4.99
N VAL A 66 1.39 14.09 -5.87
CA VAL A 66 0.81 12.77 -6.16
C VAL A 66 0.91 11.85 -4.95
N VAL A 67 2.07 11.79 -4.29
CA VAL A 67 2.26 10.97 -3.07
C VAL A 67 1.30 11.40 -1.97
N CYS A 68 1.17 12.70 -1.74
CA CYS A 68 0.26 13.27 -0.75
C CYS A 68 -1.21 12.89 -1.04
N ASP A 69 -1.68 13.10 -2.28
CA ASP A 69 -3.06 12.79 -2.67
C ASP A 69 -3.38 11.28 -2.54
N LEU A 70 -2.45 10.43 -2.97
CA LEU A 70 -2.63 8.98 -2.89
C LEU A 70 -2.62 8.50 -1.43
N ALA A 71 -1.70 9.02 -0.60
CA ALA A 71 -1.64 8.69 0.82
C ALA A 71 -2.94 9.05 1.55
N ILE A 72 -3.50 10.24 1.29
CA ILE A 72 -4.80 10.66 1.84
C ILE A 72 -5.91 9.70 1.42
N ARG A 73 -5.96 9.31 0.14
CA ARG A 73 -6.95 8.37 -0.39
C ARG A 73 -6.85 6.98 0.23
N LEU A 74 -5.63 6.50 0.49
CA LEU A 74 -5.39 5.19 1.10
C LEU A 74 -5.81 5.14 2.58
N ILE A 75 -5.69 6.25 3.30
CA ILE A 75 -6.05 6.34 4.73
C ILE A 75 -7.54 6.65 4.91
N SER A 76 -8.15 7.32 3.93
CA SER A 76 -9.57 7.62 3.96
C SER A 76 -10.38 6.35 3.68
N PRO A 77 -11.18 5.83 4.62
CA PRO A 77 -11.95 4.59 4.43
C PRO A 77 -13.09 4.69 3.39
N ALA A 78 -13.20 5.81 2.66
CA ALA A 78 -14.34 6.12 1.81
C ALA A 78 -14.24 5.57 0.37
N GLN A 79 -13.17 4.87 -0.02
CA GLN A 79 -12.98 4.38 -1.41
C GLN A 79 -12.59 2.89 -1.49
N GLN A 80 -12.96 2.06 -0.51
CA GLN A 80 -12.82 0.59 -0.61
C GLN A 80 -14.12 -0.13 -0.99
N SER A 81 -15.15 0.59 -1.41
CA SER A 81 -16.46 0.00 -1.76
C SER A 81 -16.77 0.09 -3.25
N GLN A 82 -15.86 -0.25 -4.18
CA GLN A 82 -16.29 -0.38 -5.59
C GLN A 82 -15.40 -1.13 -6.60
N ASP A 83 -14.52 -2.07 -6.20
CA ASP A 83 -13.86 -2.92 -7.23
C ASP A 83 -13.56 -4.37 -6.79
N VAL A 84 -14.51 -5.00 -6.09
CA VAL A 84 -14.59 -6.47 -6.04
C VAL A 84 -15.87 -6.89 -6.78
N PHE A 85 -16.04 -6.38 -8.00
CA PHE A 85 -17.08 -6.83 -8.92
C PHE A 85 -16.50 -7.84 -9.90
N ALA A 86 -16.19 -9.03 -9.39
CA ALA A 86 -16.14 -10.26 -10.20
C ALA A 86 -16.19 -11.48 -9.27
N ALA A 87 -17.24 -11.57 -8.46
CA ALA A 87 -17.66 -12.86 -7.93
C ALA A 87 -18.14 -13.69 -9.14
N ASN A 88 -17.25 -14.51 -9.71
CA ASN A 88 -17.63 -15.64 -10.54
C ASN A 88 -18.36 -16.66 -9.65
N GLY A 89 -19.59 -16.33 -9.28
CA GLY A 89 -20.54 -17.22 -8.63
C GLY A 89 -21.47 -17.74 -9.70
N ASN A 90 -21.12 -18.85 -10.32
CA ASN A 90 -22.07 -19.62 -11.12
C ASN A 90 -23.08 -20.27 -10.16
N ALA A 91 -23.99 -19.48 -9.62
CA ALA A 91 -25.11 -19.90 -8.80
C ALA A 91 -26.35 -19.98 -9.70
N ALA A 92 -26.46 -21.08 -10.45
CA ALA A 92 -27.74 -21.53 -11.00
C ALA A 92 -28.15 -22.78 -10.19
N GLN A 93 -28.72 -22.51 -9.02
CA GLN A 93 -29.52 -23.47 -8.26
C GLN A 93 -30.99 -23.08 -8.48
N GLU A 94 -31.74 -23.86 -9.27
CA GLU A 94 -32.81 -24.81 -8.84
C GLU A 94 -34.16 -24.23 -9.37
N PRO A 95 -35.23 -25.01 -9.68
CA PRO A 95 -35.70 -26.12 -8.85
C PRO A 95 -36.32 -27.34 -9.56
N ASP A 96 -36.21 -28.48 -8.87
CA ASP A 96 -37.12 -29.62 -8.97
C ASP A 96 -38.54 -29.22 -8.54
N MET A 97 -39.54 -29.49 -9.38
CA MET A 97 -40.95 -29.69 -8.99
C MET A 97 -41.75 -30.31 -10.16
N LEU A 98 -41.97 -31.62 -10.11
CA LEU A 98 -43.15 -32.33 -10.69
C LEU A 98 -44.30 -32.28 -9.63
N PRO A 99 -45.59 -32.60 -9.89
CA PRO A 99 -46.21 -33.30 -11.05
C PRO A 99 -47.58 -32.71 -11.54
N GLU A 100 -48.18 -33.31 -12.58
CA GLU A 100 -49.65 -33.47 -12.79
C GLU A 100 -49.93 -34.90 -13.31
#